data_AF-A0A0C1Y9M7-F1
#
_entry.id   AF-A0A0C1Y9M7-F1
#
_cell.length_a   1.000
_cell.length_b   1.000
_cell.length_c   1.000
_cell.angle_alpha   90.00
_cell.angle_beta   90.00
_cell.angle_gamma   90.00
#
_symmetry.space_group_name_H-M   'P 1'
#
loop_
_entity.id
_entity.type
_entity.pdbx_description
1 polymer ?
#
loop_
_entity_poly.entity_id
_entity_poly.type
_entity_poly.pdbx_seq_one_letter_code
_entity_poly.pdbx_strand_id
1 'polypeptide(L)' 'MDFTSATRTYSIALDRDLFDQWTVTRSWARKENNLRGKRITHVDSFEAGMALVQAIARMREKRGYQPA' A
#
# COMPACT_ATOMS: atom_id res chain seq x y z
N MET A 1 4.68 3.39 -3.83
CA MET A 1 3.69 4.47 -4.04
C MET A 1 3.18 4.88 -2.68
N ASP A 2 3.41 6.14 -2.35
CA ASP A 2 3.17 6.66 -1.01
C ASP A 2 2.06 7.69 -1.02
N PHE A 3 1.36 7.78 0.10
CA PHE A 3 0.22 8.63 0.32
C PHE A 3 0.24 9.19 1.73
N THR A 4 -0.39 10.35 1.89
CA THR A 4 -0.49 11.04 3.18
C THR A 4 -1.90 11.58 3.38
N SER A 5 -2.37 11.58 4.61
CA SER A 5 -3.57 12.31 5.05
C SER A 5 -3.22 13.21 6.22
N ALA A 6 -4.19 13.93 6.79
CA ALA A 6 -3.95 14.78 7.95
C ALA A 6 -3.27 14.03 9.11
N THR A 7 -3.69 12.78 9.38
CA THR A 7 -3.27 12.05 10.59
C THR A 7 -2.43 10.80 10.31
N ARG A 8 -2.25 10.39 9.04
CA ARG A 8 -1.59 9.12 8.69
C ARG A 8 -0.70 9.21 7.45
N THR A 9 0.32 8.38 7.41
CA THR A 9 1.05 8.00 6.19
C THR A 9 0.61 6.61 5.75
N TYR A 10 0.71 6.35 4.45
CA TYR A 10 0.32 5.08 3.85
C TYR A 10 1.23 4.78 2.67
N SER A 11 1.78 3.57 2.58
CA SER A 11 2.63 3.15 1.48
C SER A 11 2.16 1.83 0.88
N ILE A 12 2.38 1.69 -0.42
CA ILE A 12 2.10 0.50 -1.21
C ILE A 12 3.34 0.15 -2.02
N ALA A 13 3.81 -1.09 -1.89
CA ALA A 13 4.86 -1.66 -2.71
C ALA A 13 4.33 -2.93 -3.38
N LEU A 14 4.69 -3.11 -4.65
CA LEU A 14 4.57 -4.36 -5.38
C LEU A 14 6.00 -4.85 -5.61
N ASP A 15 6.33 -6.00 -5.04
CA ASP A 15 7.65 -6.61 -5.09
C ASP A 15 7.54 -8.13 -5.18
N ARG A 16 8.66 -8.79 -5.47
CA ARG A 16 8.79 -10.24 -5.34
C ARG A 16 9.39 -10.55 -3.98
N ASP A 17 8.80 -11.49 -3.27
CA ASP A 17 9.32 -11.94 -1.98
C ASP A 17 10.54 -12.88 -2.13
N LEU A 18 11.01 -13.44 -1.01
CA LEU A 18 12.17 -14.35 -0.99
C LEU A 18 11.94 -15.68 -1.74
N PHE A 19 10.70 -15.99 -2.10
CA PHE A 19 10.30 -17.19 -2.83
C PHE A 19 9.92 -16.87 -4.29
N ASP A 20 10.30 -15.68 -4.77
CA ASP A 20 9.99 -15.17 -6.11
C ASP A 20 8.49 -14.98 -6.38
N GLN A 21 7.66 -14.90 -5.31
CA GLN A 21 6.22 -14.69 -5.44
C GLN A 21 5.87 -13.20 -5.45
N TRP A 22 5.03 -12.79 -6.41
CA TRP A 22 4.53 -11.42 -6.46
C TRP A 22 3.67 -11.09 -5.25
N THR A 23 3.96 -9.94 -4.66
CA THR A 23 3.38 -9.54 -3.38
C THR A 23 3.10 -8.06 -3.35
N VAL A 24 1.90 -7.69 -2.92
CA VAL A 24 1.53 -6.30 -2.61
C VAL A 24 1.61 -6.07 -1.11
N THR A 25 2.61 -5.30 -0.70
CA THR A 25 2.79 -4.82 0.66
C THR A 25 2.11 -3.48 0.86
N ARG A 26 1.26 -3.39 1.88
CA ARG A 26 0.64 -2.15 2.36
C ARG A 26 1.14 -1.85 3.76
N SER A 27 1.53 -0.61 4.02
CA SER A 27 1.85 -0.15 5.37
C SER A 27 1.21 1.18 5.69
N TRP A 28 0.96 1.42 6.96
CA TRP A 28 0.41 2.68 7.46
C TRP A 28 0.95 3.01 8.83
N ALA A 29 1.08 4.31 9.11
CA ALA A 29 1.42 4.81 10.42
C ALA A 29 0.56 6.04 10.74
N ARG A 30 0.20 6.22 12.01
CA ARG A 30 -0.28 7.52 12.49
C ARG A 30 0.91 8.48 12.61
N LYS A 31 0.68 9.76 12.34
CA LYS A 31 1.70 10.81 12.48
C LYS A 31 1.94 11.20 13.94
N GLU A 32 0.90 11.08 14.76
CA GLU A 32 0.89 11.56 16.16
C GLU A 32 1.51 10.57 17.16
N ASN A 33 1.66 9.29 16.79
CA ASN A 33 2.16 8.27 17.70
C ASN A 33 2.78 7.09 16.95
N ASN A 34 3.29 6.12 17.71
CA ASN A 34 3.97 4.93 17.18
C ASN A 34 3.03 3.83 16.65
N LEU A 35 1.72 4.10 16.50
CA LEU A 35 0.77 3.12 15.95
C LEU A 35 0.97 2.96 14.46
N ARG A 36 1.37 1.75 14.07
CA ARG A 36 1.63 1.34 12.69
C ARG A 36 1.03 -0.02 12.40
N GLY A 37 0.84 -0.31 11.13
CA GLY A 37 0.39 -1.61 10.66
C GLY A 37 0.93 -1.92 9.27
N LYS A 38 0.98 -3.21 8.96
CA LYS A 38 1.40 -3.74 7.67
C LYS A 38 0.43 -4.85 7.26
N ARG A 39 0.13 -4.95 5.98
CA ARG A 39 -0.60 -6.06 5.37
C ARG A 39 0.09 -6.49 4.09
N ILE A 40 0.41 -7.76 4.01
CA ILE A 40 1.01 -8.41 2.84
C ILE A 40 -0.11 -9.16 2.11
N THR A 41 -0.07 -9.20 0.79
CA THR A 41 -1.05 -9.92 -0.03
C THR A 41 -0.33 -10.49 -1.24
N HIS A 42 -0.27 -11.81 -1.33
CA HIS A 42 0.26 -12.51 -2.50
C HIS A 42 -0.71 -12.34 -3.68
N VAL A 43 -0.14 -12.24 -4.88
CA VAL A 43 -0.87 -12.10 -6.14
C VAL A 43 -0.21 -12.99 -7.19
N ASP A 44 -0.99 -13.45 -8.16
CA ASP A 44 -0.53 -14.47 -9.11
C ASP A 44 0.46 -13.94 -10.15
N SER A 45 0.45 -12.63 -10.42
CA SER A 45 1.32 -12.00 -11.40
C SER A 45 1.60 -10.52 -11.09
N PHE A 46 2.55 -9.95 -11.82
CA PHE A 46 2.84 -8.51 -11.77
C PHE A 46 1.61 -7.68 -12.16
N GLU A 47 0.90 -8.06 -13.22
CA GLU A 47 -0.29 -7.37 -13.71
C GLU A 47 -1.42 -7.41 -12.69
N ALA A 48 -1.66 -8.56 -12.06
CA ALA A 48 -2.64 -8.70 -10.97
C ALA A 48 -2.25 -7.82 -9.78
N GLY A 49 -0.95 -7.79 -9.43
CA GLY A 49 -0.41 -6.89 -8.42
C GLY A 49 -0.63 -5.42 -8.76
N MET A 50 -0.34 -5.02 -10.00
CA MET A 50 -0.48 -3.64 -10.45
C MET A 50 -1.95 -3.21 -10.46
N ALA A 51 -2.86 -4.07 -10.90
CA ALA A 51 -4.30 -3.82 -10.81
C ALA A 51 -4.76 -3.61 -9.36
N LEU A 52 -4.26 -4.42 -8.43
CA LEU A 52 -4.52 -4.26 -7.00
C LEU A 52 -3.96 -2.94 -6.45
N VAL A 53 -2.72 -2.58 -6.80
CA VAL A 53 -2.08 -1.30 -6.41
C VAL A 53 -2.94 -0.13 -6.87
N GLN A 54 -3.37 -0.11 -8.14
CA GLN A 54 -4.20 0.95 -8.69
C GLN A 54 -5.58 1.03 -8.02
N ALA A 55 -6.21 -0.12 -7.74
CA ALA A 55 -7.48 -0.17 -7.03
C ALA A 55 -7.36 0.41 -5.61
N ILE A 56 -6.27 0.09 -4.89
CA ILE A 56 -6.00 0.65 -3.57
C ILE A 56 -5.71 2.16 -3.67
N ALA A 57 -4.91 2.60 -4.63
CA ALA A 57 -4.59 4.01 -4.86
C ALA A 57 -5.87 4.85 -5.02
N ARG A 58 -6.74 4.46 -5.95
CA ARG A 58 -8.05 5.11 -6.16
C ARG A 58 -8.91 5.11 -4.91
N MET A 59 -8.90 4.02 -4.14
CA MET A 59 -9.64 3.96 -2.87
C MET A 59 -9.07 4.91 -1.81
N ARG A 60 -7.74 5.10 -1.75
CA ARG A 60 -7.09 6.01 -0.80
C ARG A 60 -7.36 7.46 -1.16
N GLU A 61 -7.26 7.83 -2.42
CA GLU A 61 -7.64 9.15 -2.93
C GLU A 61 -9.09 9.49 -2.57
N LYS A 62 -10.04 8.59 -2.82
CA LYS A 62 -11.46 8.75 -2.42
C LYS A 62 -11.66 8.91 -0.90
N ARG A 63 -10.71 8.47 -0.08
CA ARG A 63 -10.72 8.59 1.38
C ARG A 63 -9.93 9.80 1.90
N GLY A 64 -9.55 10.71 1.01
CA GLY A 64 -8.86 11.95 1.37
C GLY A 64 -7.36 11.81 1.60
N TYR A 65 -6.76 10.69 1.16
CA TYR A 65 -5.31 10.60 1.07
C TYR A 65 -4.83 11.28 -0.21
N GLN A 66 -3.71 11.99 -0.14
CA GLN A 66 -3.04 12.58 -1.30
C GLN A 66 -1.77 11.78 -1.60
N PRO A 67 -1.42 11.59 -2.89
CA PRO A 67 -0.10 11.07 -3.26
C PRO A 67 1.01 11.92 -2.61
N ALA A 68 2.03 11.26 -2.08
CA ALA A 68 3.16 11.89 -1.39
C ALA A 68 4.47 11.68 -2.14
#